data_AF-A0A0D6KED7-F1
#
_entry.id   AF-A0A0D6KED7-F1
#
_cell.length_a   1.000
_cell.length_b   1.000
_cell.length_c   1.000
_cell.angle_alpha   90.00
_cell.angle_beta   90.00
_cell.angle_gamma   90.00
#
_symmetry.space_group_name_H-M   'P 1'
#
loop_
_entity.id
_entity.type
_entity.pdbx_description
1 polymer ?
#
loop_
_entity_poly.entity_id
_entity_poly.type
_entity_poly.pdbx_seq_one_letter_code
_entity_poly.pdbx_strand_id
1 'polypeptide(L)'
;MQLKFNKFIRLKLFKYQAIVAIATIFSLLVTAFLFKAHIANNNRTTTWRNAKEIAPPLLIKKVLSLNPIARIDDKSVKVMQISSQGAGDLYIFDLRSSQLCGIGGCLYLIYHESGKLLLPLIANPNLPPKEELMRASNTINGKFPCLVVTQPTLNENILSRTKYCYQNQKFIRFNEEFFSSK
;
A
#
# COMPACT_ATOMS: atom_id res chain seq x y z
N MET A 1 -29.10 66.09 -13.44
CA MET A 1 -29.22 64.75 -14.06
C MET A 1 -27.99 63.84 -13.87
N GLN A 2 -26.84 64.35 -13.41
CA GLN A 2 -25.57 63.60 -13.33
C GLN A 2 -25.39 62.70 -12.07
N LEU A 3 -25.99 63.06 -10.91
CA LEU A 3 -25.76 62.34 -9.64
C LEU A 3 -26.37 60.92 -9.56
N LYS A 4 -27.48 60.65 -10.28
CA LYS A 4 -28.16 59.35 -10.23
C LYS A 4 -27.42 58.28 -11.05
N PHE A 5 -26.71 58.67 -12.11
CA PHE A 5 -26.00 57.76 -13.02
C PHE A 5 -24.75 57.14 -12.35
N ASN A 6 -23.98 57.96 -11.62
CA ASN A 6 -22.79 57.50 -10.88
C ASN A 6 -23.12 56.50 -9.76
N LYS A 7 -24.28 56.64 -9.10
CA LYS A 7 -24.71 55.72 -8.05
C LYS A 7 -25.11 54.34 -8.62
N PHE A 8 -25.70 54.31 -9.82
CA PHE A 8 -26.14 53.08 -10.49
C PHE A 8 -24.96 52.28 -11.06
N ILE A 9 -23.96 52.94 -11.64
CA ILE A 9 -22.71 52.31 -12.12
C ILE A 9 -21.93 51.71 -10.94
N ARG A 10 -21.79 52.46 -9.84
CA ARG A 10 -21.09 52.00 -8.63
C ARG A 10 -21.76 50.77 -8.02
N LEU A 11 -23.10 50.73 -7.98
CA LEU A 11 -23.86 49.57 -7.47
C LEU A 11 -23.68 48.31 -8.34
N LYS A 12 -23.64 48.47 -9.68
CA LYS A 12 -23.37 47.37 -10.61
C LYS A 12 -21.94 46.84 -10.48
N LEU A 13 -20.97 47.74 -10.29
CA LEU A 13 -19.57 47.38 -10.07
C LEU A 13 -19.37 46.60 -8.76
N PHE A 14 -20.01 47.03 -7.67
CA PHE A 14 -19.97 46.33 -6.37
C PHE A 14 -20.62 44.93 -6.44
N LYS A 15 -21.73 44.78 -7.17
CA LYS A 15 -22.36 43.46 -7.38
C LYS A 15 -21.46 42.53 -8.21
N TYR A 16 -20.81 43.05 -9.25
CA TYR A 16 -19.90 42.26 -10.08
C TYR A 16 -18.63 41.86 -9.30
N GLN A 17 -18.06 42.77 -8.50
CA GLN A 17 -16.95 42.48 -7.60
C GLN A 17 -17.32 41.41 -6.55
N ALA A 18 -18.53 41.48 -5.99
CA ALA A 18 -19.02 40.46 -5.06
C ALA A 18 -19.19 39.09 -5.73
N ILE A 19 -19.72 39.03 -6.95
CA ILE A 19 -19.87 37.78 -7.71
C ILE A 19 -18.50 37.15 -8.02
N VAL A 20 -17.52 37.97 -8.46
CA VAL A 20 -16.14 37.50 -8.73
C VAL A 20 -15.46 37.02 -7.44
N ALA A 21 -15.65 37.71 -6.31
CA ALA A 21 -15.12 37.28 -5.02
C ALA A 21 -15.72 35.94 -4.56
N ILE A 22 -17.02 35.74 -4.73
CA ILE A 22 -17.69 34.47 -4.38
C ILE A 22 -17.19 33.33 -5.29
N ALA A 23 -17.06 33.59 -6.61
CA ALA A 23 -16.57 32.59 -7.55
C ALA A 23 -15.12 32.16 -7.28
N THR A 24 -14.26 33.11 -6.90
CA THR A 24 -12.86 32.81 -6.54
C THR A 24 -12.75 32.01 -5.24
N ILE A 25 -13.53 32.35 -4.21
CA ILE A 25 -13.61 31.56 -2.96
C ILE A 25 -14.11 30.16 -3.25
N PHE A 26 -15.16 30.02 -4.07
CA PHE A 26 -15.69 28.71 -4.45
C PHE A 26 -14.66 27.87 -5.22
N SER A 27 -13.94 28.47 -6.16
CA SER A 27 -12.86 27.81 -6.90
C SER A 27 -11.72 27.31 -6.00
N LEU A 28 -11.31 28.13 -5.01
CA LEU A 28 -10.30 27.75 -4.02
C LEU A 28 -10.77 26.60 -3.13
N LEU A 29 -12.05 26.57 -2.74
CA LEU A 29 -12.63 25.47 -1.96
C LEU A 29 -12.68 24.17 -2.77
N VAL A 30 -13.09 24.23 -4.04
CA VAL A 30 -13.14 23.05 -4.91
C VAL A 30 -11.75 22.47 -5.15
N THR A 31 -10.75 23.31 -5.44
CA THR A 31 -9.36 22.86 -5.64
C THR A 31 -8.76 22.25 -4.37
N ALA A 32 -9.01 22.84 -3.19
CA ALA A 32 -8.58 22.26 -1.91
C ALA A 32 -9.25 20.90 -1.63
N PHE A 33 -10.53 20.75 -1.98
CA PHE A 33 -11.27 19.50 -1.81
C PHE A 33 -10.75 18.39 -2.74
N LEU A 34 -10.50 18.72 -4.02
CA LEU A 34 -9.92 17.80 -5.00
C LEU A 34 -8.50 17.38 -4.61
N PHE A 35 -7.68 18.30 -4.07
CA PHE A 35 -6.34 17.99 -3.59
C PHE A 35 -6.36 17.04 -2.39
N LYS A 36 -7.26 17.26 -1.42
CA LYS A 36 -7.44 16.34 -0.29
C LYS A 36 -7.93 14.96 -0.73
N ALA A 37 -8.88 14.89 -1.66
CA ALA A 37 -9.36 13.62 -2.22
C ALA A 37 -8.24 12.84 -2.93
N HIS A 38 -7.37 13.55 -3.66
CA HIS A 38 -6.21 12.95 -4.33
C HIS A 38 -5.17 12.40 -3.32
N ILE A 39 -4.91 13.12 -2.22
CA ILE A 39 -4.01 12.62 -1.16
C ILE A 39 -4.60 11.41 -0.44
N ALA A 40 -5.90 11.43 -0.11
CA ALA A 40 -6.55 10.34 0.60
C ALA A 40 -6.53 9.01 -0.18
N ASN A 41 -6.63 9.07 -1.51
CA ASN A 41 -6.63 7.88 -2.36
C ASN A 41 -5.26 7.18 -2.48
N ASN A 42 -4.16 7.87 -2.15
CA ASN A 42 -2.81 7.33 -2.27
C ASN A 42 -2.33 6.60 -1.00
N ASN A 43 -3.05 6.71 0.12
CA ASN A 43 -2.71 5.99 1.33
C ASN A 43 -3.41 4.62 1.33
N ARG A 44 -2.97 3.72 0.46
CA ARG A 44 -3.30 2.29 0.58
C ARG A 44 -2.50 1.71 1.74
N THR A 45 -2.97 1.97 2.97
CA THR A 45 -2.44 1.31 4.17
C THR A 45 -2.83 -0.16 4.13
N THR A 46 -1.90 -1.00 3.65
CA THR A 46 -2.07 -2.44 3.62
C THR A 46 -1.79 -2.99 5.01
N THR A 47 -2.83 -3.37 5.74
CA THR A 47 -2.73 -3.89 7.10
C THR A 47 -2.80 -5.42 7.12
N TRP A 48 -2.05 -6.03 8.05
CA TRP A 48 -2.11 -7.47 8.31
C TRP A 48 -3.42 -7.83 9.00
N ARG A 49 -4.17 -8.79 8.45
CA ARG A 49 -5.43 -9.30 9.02
C ARG A 49 -5.40 -10.81 9.14
N ASN A 50 -6.37 -11.41 9.84
CA ASN A 50 -6.46 -12.87 9.89
C ASN A 50 -6.72 -13.42 8.48
N ALA A 51 -6.01 -14.49 8.10
CA ALA A 51 -6.18 -15.08 6.77
C ALA A 51 -7.63 -15.50 6.49
N LYS A 52 -8.34 -16.04 7.49
CA LYS A 52 -9.74 -16.49 7.36
C LYS A 52 -10.73 -15.36 7.08
N GLU A 53 -10.38 -14.11 7.41
CA GLU A 53 -11.29 -12.98 7.23
C GLU A 53 -11.31 -12.48 5.79
N ILE A 54 -10.18 -12.60 5.06
CA ILE A 54 -10.01 -11.88 3.79
C ILE A 54 -9.41 -12.70 2.64
N ALA A 55 -8.77 -13.84 2.92
CA ALA A 55 -8.20 -14.67 1.87
C ALA A 55 -9.22 -15.70 1.34
N PRO A 56 -9.16 -16.05 0.03
CA PRO A 56 -10.01 -17.10 -0.52
C PRO A 56 -9.80 -18.45 0.19
N PRO A 57 -10.87 -19.19 0.53
CA PRO A 57 -10.76 -20.45 1.29
C PRO A 57 -9.84 -21.49 0.65
N LEU A 58 -9.87 -21.62 -0.68
CA LEU A 58 -8.98 -22.54 -1.42
C LEU A 58 -7.51 -22.19 -1.24
N LEU A 59 -7.22 -20.89 -1.14
CA LEU A 59 -5.87 -20.38 -1.02
C LEU A 59 -5.34 -20.58 0.40
N ILE A 60 -6.18 -20.37 1.42
CA ILE A 60 -5.89 -20.74 2.81
C ILE A 60 -5.58 -22.24 2.92
N LYS A 61 -6.43 -23.10 2.35
CA LYS A 61 -6.23 -24.56 2.35
C LYS A 61 -4.88 -24.93 1.71
N LYS A 62 -4.55 -24.31 0.58
CA LYS A 62 -3.27 -24.51 -0.11
C LYS A 62 -2.08 -24.12 0.76
N VAL A 63 -2.15 -22.96 1.41
CA VAL A 63 -1.10 -22.48 2.32
C VAL A 63 -0.92 -23.42 3.52
N LEU A 64 -2.01 -23.81 4.16
CA LEU A 64 -1.97 -24.72 5.32
C LEU A 64 -1.46 -26.13 4.95
N SER A 65 -1.62 -26.55 3.69
CA SER A 65 -1.12 -27.84 3.20
C SER A 65 0.38 -27.89 2.88
N LEU A 66 1.08 -26.75 2.86
CA LEU A 66 2.49 -26.69 2.43
C LEU A 66 3.44 -27.48 3.33
N ASN A 67 3.12 -27.59 4.62
CA ASN A 67 3.90 -28.40 5.54
C ASN A 67 2.98 -29.11 6.54
N PRO A 68 2.53 -30.35 6.21
CA PRO A 68 1.64 -31.10 7.07
C PRO A 68 2.28 -31.50 8.42
N ILE A 69 3.62 -31.50 8.49
CA ILE A 69 4.37 -31.75 9.72
C ILE A 69 4.32 -30.52 10.62
N ALA A 70 4.36 -29.32 10.03
CA ALA A 70 4.48 -28.07 10.75
C ALA A 70 3.15 -27.52 11.32
N ARG A 71 2.13 -28.38 11.53
CA ARG A 71 0.77 -28.08 12.06
C ARG A 71 0.51 -26.58 12.23
N ILE A 72 0.35 -25.88 11.11
CA ILE A 72 0.21 -24.42 11.13
C ILE A 72 -1.16 -24.13 11.75
N ASP A 73 -1.18 -23.47 12.91
CA ASP A 73 -2.42 -23.02 13.51
C ASP A 73 -3.06 -21.98 12.60
N ASP A 74 -4.24 -22.30 12.08
CA ASP A 74 -4.96 -21.44 11.16
C ASP A 74 -5.31 -20.07 11.75
N LYS A 75 -5.35 -19.95 13.08
CA LYS A 75 -5.60 -18.68 13.80
C LYS A 75 -4.38 -17.77 13.82
N SER A 76 -3.18 -18.34 13.68
CA SER A 76 -1.91 -17.62 13.70
C SER A 76 -1.55 -17.00 12.34
N VAL A 77 -2.12 -17.53 11.25
CA VAL A 77 -1.81 -17.07 9.89
C VAL A 77 -2.38 -15.69 9.64
N LYS A 78 -1.50 -14.73 9.35
CA LYS A 78 -1.88 -13.39 8.93
C LYS A 78 -1.71 -13.26 7.43
N VAL A 79 -2.52 -12.39 6.84
CA VAL A 79 -2.42 -12.08 5.41
C VAL A 79 -2.53 -10.58 5.20
N MET A 80 -1.73 -10.08 4.27
CA MET A 80 -1.86 -8.74 3.72
C MET A 80 -2.42 -8.87 2.30
N GLN A 81 -3.56 -8.22 2.05
CA GLN A 81 -4.16 -8.16 0.72
C GLN A 81 -3.75 -6.86 0.03
N ILE A 82 -3.28 -6.97 -1.21
CA ILE A 82 -2.88 -5.83 -2.03
C ILE A 82 -3.68 -5.89 -3.32
N SER A 83 -4.61 -4.95 -3.49
CA SER A 83 -5.43 -4.89 -4.68
C SER A 83 -4.67 -4.33 -5.88
N SER A 84 -4.87 -4.96 -7.03
CA SER A 84 -4.36 -4.51 -8.32
C SER A 84 -5.44 -3.78 -9.12
N GLN A 85 -5.03 -3.00 -10.13
CA GLN A 85 -5.97 -2.38 -11.06
C GLN A 85 -6.44 -3.38 -12.11
N GLY A 86 -7.32 -4.31 -11.72
CA GLY A 86 -8.01 -5.23 -12.64
C GLY A 86 -7.27 -6.53 -12.97
N ALA A 87 -6.16 -6.84 -12.31
CA ALA A 87 -5.41 -8.09 -12.48
C ALA A 87 -5.65 -9.12 -11.37
N GLY A 88 -6.66 -8.90 -10.51
CA GLY A 88 -6.95 -9.69 -9.32
C GLY A 88 -6.14 -9.26 -8.10
N ASP A 89 -6.47 -9.79 -6.93
CA ASP A 89 -5.78 -9.42 -5.69
C ASP A 89 -4.51 -10.23 -5.45
N LEU A 90 -3.56 -9.62 -4.72
CA LEU A 90 -2.41 -10.31 -4.14
C LEU A 90 -2.66 -10.60 -2.68
N TYR A 91 -2.22 -11.77 -2.24
CA TYR A 91 -2.28 -12.21 -0.85
C TYR A 91 -0.89 -12.59 -0.38
N ILE A 92 -0.34 -11.82 0.56
CA ILE A 92 0.95 -12.08 1.20
C ILE A 92 0.67 -12.79 2.52
N PHE A 93 1.02 -14.07 2.61
CA PHE A 93 0.85 -14.86 3.82
C PHE A 93 2.07 -14.73 4.71
N ASP A 94 1.80 -14.38 5.95
CA ASP A 94 2.71 -14.45 7.07
C ASP A 94 2.41 -15.73 7.85
N LEU A 95 3.32 -16.68 7.75
CA LEU A 95 3.16 -18.01 8.34
C LEU A 95 3.78 -18.13 9.73
N ARG A 96 4.26 -17.03 10.34
CA ARG A 96 5.00 -16.97 11.63
C ARG A 96 4.67 -18.10 12.61
N SER A 97 5.27 -19.25 12.33
CA SER A 97 5.17 -20.50 13.06
C SER A 97 6.61 -20.83 13.39
N SER A 98 6.86 -21.24 14.62
CA SER A 98 8.20 -21.61 15.09
C SER A 98 8.86 -22.70 14.22
N GLN A 99 8.07 -23.47 13.46
CA GLN A 99 8.56 -24.51 12.55
C GLN A 99 8.88 -24.00 11.13
N LEU A 100 8.40 -22.80 10.77
CA LEU A 100 8.62 -22.16 9.46
C LEU A 100 9.50 -20.91 9.54
N CYS A 101 9.84 -20.49 10.76
CA CYS A 101 10.84 -19.47 11.02
C CYS A 101 12.13 -20.15 11.47
N GLY A 102 13.25 -19.79 10.85
CA GLY A 102 14.58 -20.23 11.23
C GLY A 102 15.47 -19.03 11.57
N ILE A 103 16.77 -19.29 11.71
CA ILE A 103 17.78 -18.26 12.00
C ILE A 103 17.78 -17.15 10.94
N GLY A 104 17.47 -17.48 9.68
CA GLY A 104 17.40 -16.53 8.57
C GLY A 104 16.12 -15.69 8.48
N GLY A 105 15.12 -15.95 9.34
CA GLY A 105 13.81 -15.29 9.31
C GLY A 105 12.65 -16.24 9.06
N CYS A 106 11.50 -15.67 8.74
CA CYS A 106 10.25 -16.40 8.51
C CYS A 106 9.89 -16.48 7.03
N LEU A 107 9.22 -17.56 6.64
CA LEU A 107 8.69 -17.73 5.29
C LEU A 107 7.43 -16.88 5.06
N TYR A 108 7.48 -16.08 4.00
CA TYR A 108 6.36 -15.34 3.43
C TYR A 108 6.05 -15.85 2.03
N LEU A 109 4.76 -15.99 1.73
CA LEU A 109 4.29 -16.49 0.44
C LEU A 109 3.33 -15.52 -0.20
N ILE A 110 3.66 -15.08 -1.39
CA ILE A 110 2.87 -14.12 -2.14
C ILE A 110 2.13 -14.87 -3.24
N TYR A 111 0.82 -14.94 -3.12
CA TYR A 111 -0.07 -15.58 -4.10
C TYR A 111 -0.90 -14.54 -4.86
N HIS A 112 -1.18 -14.84 -6.11
CA HIS A 112 -2.32 -14.26 -6.82
C HIS A 112 -3.62 -14.92 -6.35
N GLU A 113 -4.73 -14.19 -6.39
CA GLU A 113 -6.09 -14.67 -6.09
C GLU A 113 -6.43 -16.02 -6.72
N SER A 114 -5.97 -16.28 -7.96
CA SER A 114 -6.11 -17.60 -8.63
C SER A 114 -5.46 -18.79 -7.91
N GLY A 115 -4.67 -18.56 -6.85
CA GLY A 115 -3.86 -19.56 -6.17
C GLY A 115 -2.47 -19.80 -6.78
N LYS A 116 -2.06 -19.01 -7.78
CA LYS A 116 -0.69 -19.06 -8.34
C LYS A 116 0.31 -18.41 -7.38
N LEU A 117 1.36 -19.15 -7.00
CA LEU A 117 2.47 -18.61 -6.21
C LEU A 117 3.31 -17.68 -7.10
N LEU A 118 3.49 -16.44 -6.67
CA LEU A 118 4.25 -15.42 -7.41
C LEU A 118 5.64 -15.16 -6.83
N LEU A 119 5.79 -15.25 -5.51
CA LEU A 119 7.08 -15.10 -4.82
C LEU A 119 7.07 -15.76 -3.44
N PRO A 120 7.94 -16.75 -3.20
CA PRO A 120 8.34 -17.15 -1.86
C PRO A 120 9.51 -16.28 -1.38
N LEU A 121 9.49 -15.85 -0.12
CA LEU A 121 10.54 -15.01 0.45
C LEU A 121 10.80 -15.37 1.91
N ILE A 122 12.07 -15.47 2.30
CA ILE A 122 12.47 -15.51 3.71
C ILE A 122 12.77 -14.06 4.13
N ALA A 123 12.13 -13.61 5.21
CA ALA A 123 12.30 -12.26 5.73
C ALA A 123 12.30 -12.26 7.25
N ASN A 124 13.17 -11.46 7.86
CA ASN A 124 13.21 -11.24 9.30
C ASN A 124 12.12 -10.23 9.71
N PRO A 125 11.09 -10.64 10.50
CA PRO A 125 10.03 -9.74 10.94
C PRO A 125 10.46 -8.74 12.02
N ASN A 126 11.64 -8.93 12.63
CA ASN A 126 12.13 -8.10 13.72
C ASN A 126 12.81 -6.86 13.15
N LEU A 127 12.01 -5.81 12.93
CA LEU A 127 12.47 -4.50 12.48
C LEU A 127 12.43 -3.47 13.61
N PRO A 128 13.25 -2.40 13.51
CA PRO A 128 13.13 -1.24 14.39
C PRO A 128 11.70 -0.67 14.40
N PRO A 129 11.29 0.02 15.48
CA PRO A 129 9.98 0.65 15.55
C PRO A 129 9.72 1.57 14.35
N LYS A 130 8.46 1.61 13.88
CA LYS A 130 7.97 2.44 12.74
C LYS A 130 8.40 1.97 11.35
N GLU A 131 9.24 0.94 11.23
CA GLU A 131 9.58 0.34 9.94
C GLU A 131 8.63 -0.81 9.59
N GLU A 132 8.23 -0.87 8.33
CA GLU A 132 7.33 -1.90 7.82
C GLU A 132 8.13 -2.97 7.07
N LEU A 133 7.85 -4.24 7.40
CA LEU A 133 8.49 -5.39 6.75
C LEU A 133 8.21 -5.43 5.25
N MET A 134 6.94 -5.24 4.88
CA MET A 134 6.49 -5.28 3.50
C MET A 134 5.47 -4.18 3.28
N ARG A 135 5.57 -3.50 2.13
CA ARG A 135 4.58 -2.53 1.68
C ARG A 135 4.46 -2.55 0.16
N ALA A 136 3.29 -2.19 -0.34
CA ALA A 136 3.12 -1.91 -1.76
C ALA A 136 3.78 -0.56 -2.11
N SER A 137 4.48 -0.52 -3.24
CA SER A 137 4.94 0.72 -3.84
C SER A 137 3.75 1.46 -4.45
N ASN A 138 3.81 2.79 -4.43
CA ASN A 138 2.83 3.65 -5.09
C ASN A 138 2.91 3.53 -6.63
N THR A 139 4.00 2.97 -7.16
CA THR A 139 4.20 2.78 -8.60
C THR A 139 3.73 1.39 -9.02
N ILE A 140 2.83 1.35 -9.99
CA ILE A 140 2.40 0.11 -10.66
C ILE A 140 3.42 -0.24 -11.73
N ASN A 141 3.90 -1.49 -11.74
CA ASN A 141 4.78 -2.00 -12.79
C ASN A 141 4.12 -3.23 -13.43
N GLY A 142 3.57 -3.04 -14.63
CA GLY A 142 2.75 -4.05 -15.29
C GLY A 142 1.39 -4.21 -14.58
N LYS A 143 1.13 -5.41 -14.06
CA LYS A 143 -0.18 -5.80 -13.50
C LYS A 143 -0.34 -5.49 -12.01
N PHE A 144 0.75 -5.36 -11.28
CA PHE A 144 0.75 -5.24 -9.82
C PHE A 144 1.67 -4.09 -9.36
N PRO A 145 1.40 -3.46 -8.21
CA PRO A 145 2.40 -2.60 -7.57
C PRO A 145 3.65 -3.41 -7.23
N CYS A 146 4.82 -2.78 -7.32
CA CYS A 146 6.02 -3.42 -6.80
C CYS A 146 5.92 -3.59 -5.28
N LEU A 147 6.47 -4.66 -4.73
CA LEU A 147 6.57 -4.88 -3.29
C LEU A 147 7.90 -4.35 -2.80
N VAL A 148 7.90 -3.58 -1.73
CA VAL A 148 9.12 -3.14 -1.04
C VAL A 148 9.24 -3.95 0.23
N VAL A 149 10.36 -4.64 0.38
CA VAL A 149 10.67 -5.44 1.56
C VAL A 149 11.83 -4.79 2.30
N THR A 150 11.60 -4.46 3.57
CA THR A 150 12.62 -3.89 4.46
C THR A 150 13.26 -5.01 5.28
N GLN A 151 14.59 -5.08 5.34
CA GLN A 151 15.32 -6.09 6.11
C GLN A 151 16.46 -5.47 6.92
N PRO A 152 16.73 -5.97 8.14
CA PRO A 152 17.92 -5.59 8.87
C PRO A 152 19.16 -6.09 8.13
N THR A 153 20.25 -5.33 8.19
CA THR A 153 21.55 -5.78 7.69
C THR A 153 22.41 -6.32 8.84
N LEU A 154 23.65 -6.73 8.55
CA LEU A 154 24.62 -7.09 9.58
C LEU A 154 24.95 -5.93 10.53
N ASN A 155 24.72 -4.69 10.09
CA ASN A 155 24.80 -3.51 10.95
C ASN A 155 23.39 -3.18 11.45
N GLU A 156 23.18 -3.30 12.75
CA GLU A 156 21.86 -3.14 13.39
C GLU A 156 21.20 -1.77 13.11
N ASN A 157 22.00 -0.74 12.82
CA ASN A 157 21.52 0.60 12.50
C ASN A 157 21.23 0.82 11.00
N ILE A 158 21.53 -0.15 10.15
CA ILE A 158 21.34 -0.06 8.70
C ILE A 158 20.29 -1.08 8.27
N LEU A 159 19.30 -0.59 7.55
CA LEU A 159 18.27 -1.37 6.92
C LEU A 159 18.47 -1.37 5.41
N SER A 160 18.08 -2.49 4.78
CA SER A 160 17.96 -2.61 3.33
C SER A 160 16.48 -2.52 2.94
N ARG A 161 16.19 -1.89 1.81
CA ARG A 161 14.88 -1.89 1.14
C ARG A 161 15.06 -2.49 -0.24
N THR A 162 14.60 -3.71 -0.41
CA THR A 162 14.61 -4.40 -1.70
C THR A 162 13.24 -4.27 -2.36
N LYS A 163 13.22 -3.78 -3.60
CA LYS A 163 12.00 -3.72 -4.42
C LYS A 163 11.89 -4.96 -5.30
N TYR A 164 10.72 -5.57 -5.28
CA TYR A 164 10.33 -6.68 -6.14
C TYR A 164 9.22 -6.21 -7.06
N CYS A 165 9.40 -6.35 -8.38
CA CYS A 165 8.41 -5.94 -9.36
C CYS A 165 7.91 -7.13 -10.17
N TYR A 166 6.64 -7.08 -10.58
CA TYR A 166 6.04 -8.17 -11.33
C TYR A 166 6.51 -8.15 -12.79
N GLN A 167 7.22 -9.19 -13.20
CA GLN A 167 7.71 -9.40 -14.57
C GLN A 167 7.66 -10.89 -14.90
N ASN A 168 7.34 -11.23 -16.15
CA ASN A 168 7.31 -12.62 -16.62
C ASN A 168 6.52 -13.57 -15.71
N GLN A 169 5.35 -13.10 -15.26
CA GLN A 169 4.40 -13.83 -14.43
C GLN A 169 4.83 -14.14 -12.98
N LYS A 170 5.91 -13.53 -12.48
CA LYS A 170 6.40 -13.65 -11.09
C LYS A 170 6.89 -12.29 -10.59
N PHE A 171 7.15 -12.17 -9.29
CA PHE A 171 7.90 -11.01 -8.79
C PHE A 171 9.39 -11.31 -8.86
N ILE A 172 10.15 -10.37 -9.40
CA ILE A 172 11.62 -10.42 -9.45
C ILE A 172 12.21 -9.24 -8.70
N ARG A 173 13.39 -9.44 -8.13
CA ARG A 173 14.15 -8.36 -7.50
C ARG A 173 14.55 -7.32 -8.55
N PHE A 174 14.25 -6.06 -8.29
CA PHE A 174 14.47 -4.94 -9.21
C PHE A 174 15.59 -4.01 -8.74
N ASN A 175 15.55 -3.56 -7.49
CA ASN A 175 16.60 -2.75 -6.88
C ASN A 175 16.72 -3.02 -5.37
N GLU A 176 17.82 -2.56 -4.78
CA GLU A 176 18.04 -2.53 -3.34
C GLU A 176 18.71 -1.22 -2.95
N GLU A 177 18.24 -0.64 -1.86
CA GLU A 177 18.76 0.60 -1.28
C GLU A 177 19.03 0.40 0.21
N PHE A 178 20.03 1.08 0.75
CA PHE A 178 20.41 1.01 2.16
C PHE A 178 20.17 2.35 2.84
N PHE A 179 19.69 2.33 4.08
CA PHE A 179 19.42 3.54 4.85
C PHE A 179 19.57 3.27 6.35
N SER A 180 19.89 4.30 7.12
CA SER A 180 19.97 4.19 8.57
C SER A 180 18.58 4.23 9.19
N SER A 181 18.29 3.33 10.13
CA SER A 181 17.09 3.43 10.97
C SER A 181 17.24 4.63 11.92
N LYS A 182 16.20 5.47 12.00
CA LYS A 182 16.16 6.64 12.89
C LYS A 182 15.62 6.29 14.28
#